data_AF-A0A5R2N405-F1
#
_entry.id   AF-A0A5R2N405-F1
#
_cell.length_a   1.000
_cell.length_b   1.000
_cell.length_c   1.000
_cell.angle_alpha   90.00
_cell.angle_beta   90.00
_cell.angle_gamma   90.00
#
_symmetry.space_group_name_H-M   'P 1'
#
loop_
_entity.id
_entity.type
_entity.pdbx_description
1 polymer ?
#
loop_
_entity_poly.entity_id
_entity_poly.type
_entity_poly.pdbx_seq_one_letter_code
_entity_poly.pdbx_strand_id
1 'polypeptide(L)'
;MKRVASLLASASILLVPLCSANAAMPEAATALCEAKTVAARDGALSTLEAAAPKDPASAYAAGAGEFFTALELLASGLHRHGFESPQSFMLPLMQLPVPTNPNPEPLTYEEFRSI
;
A
#
# COMPACT_ATOMS: atom_id res chain seq x y z
N MET A 1 47.57 -24.68 -12.75
CA MET A 1 46.16 -24.77 -12.29
C MET A 1 45.84 -23.86 -11.10
N LYS A 2 46.60 -23.88 -9.98
CA LYS A 2 46.32 -23.03 -8.80
C LYS A 2 46.36 -21.50 -9.04
N ARG A 3 47.26 -21.01 -9.91
CA ARG A 3 47.35 -19.57 -10.25
C ARG A 3 46.20 -19.06 -11.12
N VAL A 4 45.67 -19.91 -12.00
CA VAL A 4 44.51 -19.58 -12.86
C VAL A 4 43.23 -19.55 -12.02
N ALA A 5 43.08 -20.49 -11.09
CA ALA A 5 41.97 -20.49 -10.13
C ALA A 5 42.00 -19.26 -9.19
N SER A 6 43.19 -18.82 -8.77
CA SER A 6 43.35 -17.60 -7.96
C SER A 6 43.00 -16.32 -8.73
N LEU A 7 43.35 -16.25 -10.02
CA LEU A 7 43.01 -15.12 -10.89
C LEU A 7 41.49 -15.04 -11.16
N LEU A 8 40.84 -16.19 -11.38
CA LEU A 8 39.39 -16.24 -11.53
C LEU A 8 38.65 -15.81 -10.25
N ALA A 9 39.13 -16.24 -9.08
CA ALA A 9 38.53 -15.85 -7.79
C ALA A 9 38.65 -14.34 -7.53
N SER A 10 39.79 -13.72 -7.86
CA SER A 10 39.97 -12.27 -7.74
C SER A 10 39.11 -11.47 -8.74
N ALA A 11 38.90 -11.99 -9.95
CA ALA A 11 38.02 -11.36 -10.93
C ALA A 11 36.54 -11.37 -10.50
N SER A 12 36.09 -12.45 -9.84
CA SER A 12 34.72 -12.55 -9.33
C SER A 12 34.43 -11.57 -8.19
N ILE A 13 35.40 -11.31 -7.31
CA ILE A 13 35.24 -10.38 -6.18
C ILE A 13 35.13 -8.93 -6.66
N LEU A 14 35.82 -8.57 -7.75
CA LEU A 14 35.75 -7.24 -8.36
C LEU A 14 34.42 -6.95 -9.07
N LEU A 15 33.62 -7.98 -9.41
CA LEU A 15 32.32 -7.81 -10.06
C LEU A 15 31.14 -7.64 -9.06
N VAL A 16 31.32 -8.03 -7.80
CA VAL A 16 30.27 -7.92 -6.76
C VAL A 16 29.76 -6.49 -6.52
N PRO A 17 30.60 -5.43 -6.47
CA PRO A 17 30.10 -4.09 -6.19
C PRO A 17 29.37 -3.43 -7.38
N LEU A 18 29.37 -4.05 -8.57
CA LEU A 18 28.60 -3.57 -9.73
C LEU A 18 27.13 -4.01 -9.66
N CYS A 19 26.81 -5.05 -8.89
CA CYS A 19 25.44 -5.41 -8.54
C CYS A 19 24.96 -4.57 -7.35
N SER A 20 24.96 -3.24 -7.51
CA SER A 20 24.11 -2.41 -6.65
C SER A 20 22.67 -2.65 -7.08
N ALA A 21 21.93 -3.46 -6.33
CA ALA A 21 20.48 -3.53 -6.47
C ALA A 21 19.93 -2.17 -6.02
N ASN A 22 19.69 -1.28 -6.98
CA ASN A 22 19.05 0.00 -6.69
C ASN A 22 17.59 -0.31 -6.36
N ALA A 23 17.24 -0.33 -5.07
CA ALA A 23 15.86 -0.41 -4.60
C ALA A 23 15.17 0.94 -4.78
N ALA A 24 15.27 1.52 -5.98
CA ALA A 24 14.53 2.72 -6.32
C ALA A 24 13.04 2.35 -6.32
N MET A 25 12.28 2.95 -5.41
CA MET A 25 10.83 2.85 -5.45
C MET A 25 10.33 3.31 -6.82
N PRO A 26 9.33 2.63 -7.41
CA PRO A 26 8.70 3.09 -8.64
C PRO A 26 8.21 4.53 -8.45
N GLU A 27 8.45 5.42 -9.42
CA GLU A 27 8.01 6.82 -9.36
C GLU A 27 6.49 6.93 -9.12
N ALA A 28 5.73 6.02 -9.73
CA ALA A 28 4.29 5.90 -9.53
C ALA A 28 3.89 5.57 -8.07
N ALA A 29 4.76 4.91 -7.28
CA ALA A 29 4.51 4.66 -5.87
C ALA A 29 4.59 5.96 -5.04
N THR A 30 5.55 6.83 -5.37
CA THR A 30 5.61 8.17 -4.77
C THR A 30 4.39 9.00 -5.19
N ALA A 31 4.04 8.99 -6.47
CA ALA A 31 2.87 9.70 -6.99
C ALA A 31 1.55 9.24 -6.34
N LEU A 32 1.42 7.93 -6.05
CA LEU A 32 0.29 7.36 -5.34
C LEU A 32 0.17 7.95 -3.91
N CYS A 33 1.27 7.98 -3.15
CA CYS A 33 1.28 8.47 -1.77
C CYS A 33 1.13 9.99 -1.65
N GLU A 34 1.60 10.74 -2.65
CA GLU A 34 1.53 12.21 -2.68
C GLU A 34 0.28 12.75 -3.40
N ALA A 35 -0.58 11.86 -3.91
CA ALA A 35 -1.79 12.22 -4.62
C ALA A 35 -2.71 13.08 -3.75
N LYS A 36 -3.12 14.24 -4.28
CA LYS A 36 -4.07 15.16 -3.62
C LYS A 36 -5.51 14.94 -4.05
N THR A 37 -5.74 14.08 -5.03
CA THR A 37 -7.06 13.79 -5.60
C THR A 37 -7.20 12.30 -5.86
N VAL A 38 -8.43 11.80 -5.77
CA VAL A 38 -8.79 10.40 -6.06
C VAL A 38 -8.35 10.02 -7.48
N ALA A 39 -8.61 10.88 -8.48
CA ALA A 39 -8.22 10.61 -9.86
C ALA A 39 -6.70 10.48 -10.05
N ALA A 40 -5.90 11.28 -9.33
CA ALA A 40 -4.44 11.19 -9.40
C ALA A 40 -3.93 9.90 -8.74
N ARG A 41 -4.50 9.53 -7.59
CA ARG A 41 -4.20 8.27 -6.90
C ARG A 41 -4.52 7.08 -7.79
N ASP A 42 -5.72 7.03 -8.36
CA ASP A 42 -6.18 5.90 -9.17
C ASP A 42 -5.36 5.77 -10.47
N GLY A 43 -4.94 6.90 -11.07
CA GLY A 43 -4.02 6.89 -12.21
C GLY A 43 -2.63 6.33 -11.87
N ALA A 44 -2.09 6.70 -10.70
CA ALA A 44 -0.82 6.16 -10.21
C ALA A 44 -0.91 4.67 -9.89
N LEU A 45 -2.03 4.23 -9.28
CA LEU A 45 -2.30 2.83 -9.00
C LEU A 45 -2.37 2.00 -10.29
N SER A 46 -3.14 2.45 -11.28
CA SER A 46 -3.24 1.77 -12.58
C SER A 46 -1.88 1.64 -13.29
N THR A 47 -1.01 2.65 -13.13
CA THR A 47 0.38 2.60 -13.65
C THR A 47 1.20 1.51 -12.96
N LEU A 48 1.06 1.35 -11.63
CA LEU A 48 1.74 0.31 -10.86
C LEU A 48 1.22 -1.09 -11.21
N GLU A 49 -0.11 -1.26 -11.34
CA GLU A 49 -0.75 -2.52 -11.74
C GLU A 49 -0.27 -2.98 -13.12
N ALA A 50 -0.16 -2.06 -14.08
CA ALA A 50 0.34 -2.37 -15.42
C ALA A 50 1.82 -2.83 -15.39
N ALA A 51 2.61 -2.33 -14.45
CA ALA A 51 4.02 -2.70 -14.28
C ALA A 51 4.22 -3.96 -13.41
N ALA A 52 3.26 -4.32 -12.56
CA ALA A 52 3.34 -5.42 -11.60
C ALA A 52 3.82 -6.78 -12.17
N PRO A 53 3.44 -7.20 -13.39
CA PRO A 53 3.91 -8.49 -13.94
C PRO A 53 5.42 -8.53 -14.22
N LYS A 54 6.07 -7.36 -14.32
CA LYS A 54 7.49 -7.24 -14.71
C LYS A 54 8.35 -6.65 -13.60
N ASP A 55 7.75 -5.96 -12.64
CA ASP A 55 8.43 -5.33 -11.52
C ASP A 55 7.76 -5.71 -10.18
N PRO A 56 8.41 -6.55 -9.36
CA PRO A 56 7.91 -6.92 -8.03
C PRO A 56 7.71 -5.71 -7.10
N ALA A 57 8.50 -4.63 -7.26
CA ALA A 57 8.33 -3.43 -6.44
C ALA A 57 7.02 -2.71 -6.80
N SER A 58 6.67 -2.65 -8.09
CA SER A 58 5.38 -2.15 -8.56
C SER A 58 4.21 -3.02 -8.08
N ALA A 59 4.35 -4.34 -8.08
CA ALA A 59 3.32 -5.24 -7.55
C ALA A 59 3.05 -5.00 -6.06
N TYR A 60 4.12 -4.85 -5.27
CA TYR A 60 4.02 -4.51 -3.85
C TYR A 60 3.35 -3.15 -3.64
N ALA A 61 3.80 -2.12 -4.38
CA ALA A 61 3.25 -0.78 -4.27
C ALA A 61 1.77 -0.69 -4.69
N ALA A 62 1.37 -1.42 -5.73
CA ALA A 62 -0.03 -1.52 -6.14
C ALA A 62 -0.90 -2.11 -5.01
N GLY A 63 -0.51 -3.26 -4.45
CA GLY A 63 -1.24 -3.88 -3.34
C GLY A 63 -1.31 -3.00 -2.09
N ALA A 64 -0.24 -2.27 -1.77
CA ALA A 64 -0.26 -1.30 -0.68
C ALA A 64 -1.25 -0.16 -0.97
N GLY A 65 -1.28 0.34 -2.21
CA GLY A 65 -2.23 1.38 -2.64
C GLY A 65 -3.69 0.95 -2.58
N GLU A 66 -4.00 -0.27 -3.04
CA GLU A 66 -5.32 -0.87 -2.91
C GLU A 66 -5.75 -0.98 -1.43
N PHE A 67 -4.84 -1.43 -0.57
CA PHE A 67 -5.11 -1.57 0.86
C PHE A 67 -5.44 -0.24 1.53
N PHE A 68 -4.64 0.81 1.31
CA PHE A 68 -4.93 2.12 1.87
C PHE A 68 -6.23 2.73 1.32
N THR A 69 -6.53 2.48 0.04
CA THR A 69 -7.81 2.88 -0.57
C THR A 69 -8.97 2.17 0.11
N ALA A 70 -8.86 0.87 0.38
CA ALA A 70 -9.88 0.11 1.10
C ALA A 70 -10.08 0.63 2.54
N LEU A 71 -8.99 0.99 3.24
CA LEU A 71 -9.09 1.61 4.57
C LEU A 71 -9.80 2.96 4.53
N GLU A 72 -9.52 3.80 3.53
CA GLU A 72 -10.19 5.09 3.34
C GLU A 72 -11.70 4.92 3.10
N LEU A 73 -12.08 3.97 2.25
CA LEU A 73 -13.49 3.63 1.97
C LEU A 73 -14.19 3.11 3.22
N LEU A 74 -13.53 2.22 3.98
CA LEU A 74 -14.06 1.70 5.24
C LEU A 74 -14.27 2.84 6.24
N ALA A 75 -13.25 3.66 6.49
CA ALA A 75 -13.35 4.78 7.43
C ALA A 75 -14.45 5.78 7.04
N SER A 76 -14.56 6.07 5.74
CA SER A 76 -15.62 6.94 5.19
C SER A 76 -17.01 6.33 5.37
N GLY A 77 -17.16 5.02 5.15
CA GLY A 77 -18.41 4.29 5.38
C GLY A 77 -18.81 4.28 6.86
N LEU A 78 -17.86 4.00 7.75
CA LEU A 78 -18.06 4.07 9.20
C LEU A 78 -18.50 5.47 9.63
N HIS A 79 -17.86 6.52 9.13
CA HIS A 79 -18.26 7.90 9.41
C HIS A 79 -19.67 8.22 8.88
N ARG A 80 -19.96 7.89 7.61
CA ARG A 80 -21.25 8.18 6.96
C ARG A 80 -22.42 7.56 7.71
N HIS A 81 -22.26 6.34 8.19
CA HIS A 81 -23.29 5.60 8.92
C HIS A 81 -23.21 5.76 10.45
N GLY A 82 -22.41 6.71 10.94
CA GLY A 82 -22.39 7.09 12.36
C GLY A 82 -21.81 6.02 13.29
N PHE A 83 -20.80 5.28 12.83
CA PHE A 83 -20.11 4.31 13.67
C PHE A 83 -19.56 4.98 14.93
N GLU A 84 -20.09 4.55 16.07
CA GLU A 84 -19.59 4.95 17.38
C GLU A 84 -18.69 3.82 17.91
N SER A 85 -17.42 4.12 18.07
CA SER A 85 -16.45 3.13 18.54
C SER A 85 -16.79 2.69 19.97
N PRO A 86 -16.87 1.39 20.26
CA PRO A 86 -17.09 0.90 21.61
C PRO A 86 -16.01 1.44 22.56
N GLN A 87 -16.41 2.21 23.56
CA GLN A 87 -15.52 2.67 24.63
C GLN A 87 -15.30 1.53 25.63
N SER A 88 -14.54 0.51 25.23
CA SER A 88 -14.20 -0.62 26.11
C SER A 88 -12.83 -0.42 26.75
N PHE A 89 -12.78 -0.45 28.08
CA PHE A 89 -11.52 -0.44 28.83
C PHE A 89 -10.64 -1.67 28.53
N MET A 90 -11.24 -2.80 28.15
CA MET A 90 -10.52 -4.05 27.91
C MET A 90 -9.89 -4.15 26.51
N LEU A 91 -10.32 -3.31 25.55
CA LEU A 91 -9.85 -3.35 24.16
C LEU A 91 -9.54 -1.93 23.65
N PRO A 92 -8.51 -1.25 24.21
CA PRO A 92 -8.18 0.12 23.84
C PRO A 92 -7.77 0.29 22.37
N LEU A 93 -7.35 -0.79 21.70
CA LEU A 93 -6.99 -0.79 20.28
C LEU A 93 -8.20 -0.74 19.33
N MET A 94 -9.42 -0.95 19.84
CA MET A 94 -10.64 -0.86 19.04
C MET A 94 -11.17 0.58 18.91
N GLN A 95 -10.52 1.56 19.53
CA GLN A 95 -10.83 2.98 19.40
C GLN A 95 -10.39 3.50 18.03
N LEU A 96 -11.21 3.25 17.02
CA LEU A 96 -10.99 3.84 15.70
C LEU A 96 -11.22 5.36 15.79
N PRO A 97 -10.25 6.20 15.36
CA PRO A 97 -10.37 7.65 15.41
C PRO A 97 -11.28 8.15 14.28
N VAL A 98 -12.55 7.78 14.32
CA VAL A 98 -13.58 8.24 13.39
C VAL A 98 -14.29 9.45 14.01
N PRO A 99 -14.31 10.62 13.35
CA PRO A 99 -15.06 11.77 13.83
C PRO A 99 -16.55 11.45 13.98
N THR A 100 -17.22 12.14 14.88
CA THR A 100 -18.66 11.97 15.07
C THR A 100 -19.42 12.62 13.92
N ASN A 101 -20.29 11.88 13.24
CA ASN A 101 -21.18 12.42 12.22
C ASN A 101 -22.49 12.90 12.88
N PRO A 102 -22.83 14.21 12.84
CA PRO A 102 -24.04 14.73 13.47
C PRO A 102 -25.34 14.26 12.80
N ASN A 103 -25.29 13.79 11.55
CA ASN A 103 -26.45 13.31 10.80
C ASN A 103 -26.09 11.99 10.09
N PRO A 104 -26.10 10.84 10.80
CA PRO A 104 -25.76 9.57 10.19
C PRO A 104 -26.84 9.09 9.22
N GLU A 105 -26.42 8.53 8.09
CA GLU A 105 -27.32 7.85 7.16
C GLU A 105 -27.65 6.45 7.72
N PRO A 106 -28.94 6.07 7.83
CA PRO A 106 -29.29 4.73 8.28
C PRO A 106 -28.77 3.68 7.31
N LEU A 107 -28.29 2.55 7.85
CA LEU A 107 -27.87 1.39 7.08
C LEU A 107 -28.60 0.16 7.61
N THR A 108 -29.45 -0.43 6.79
CA THR A 108 -30.13 -1.69 7.09
C THR A 108 -29.16 -2.86 6.95
N TYR A 109 -29.53 -4.01 7.52
CA TYR A 109 -28.73 -5.21 7.41
C TYR A 109 -28.62 -5.70 5.96
N GLU A 110 -29.71 -5.61 5.20
CA GLU A 110 -29.79 -5.98 3.80
C GLU A 110 -28.86 -5.10 2.95
N GLU A 111 -28.86 -3.78 3.19
CA GLU A 111 -27.95 -2.85 2.52
C GLU A 111 -26.49 -3.16 2.87
N PHE A 112 -26.17 -3.43 4.14
CA PHE A 112 -24.81 -3.78 4.55
C PHE A 112 -24.30 -5.07 3.86
N ARG A 113 -25.16 -6.06 3.65
CA ARG A 113 -24.79 -7.32 2.98
C ARG A 113 -24.61 -7.19 1.46
N SER A 114 -24.97 -6.05 0.89
CA SER A 114 -24.88 -5.78 -0.55
C SER A 114 -23.64 -5.00 -0.99
N ILE A 115 -22.82 -4.54 -0.02
CA ILE A 115 -21.57 -3.80 -0.23
C ILE A 115 -20.39 -4.76 -0.41
#